data_AF-A0A956Y7H4-F1
#
_entry.id   AF-A0A956Y7H4-F1
#
_cell.length_a   1.000
_cell.length_b   1.000
_cell.length_c   1.000
_cell.angle_alpha   90.00
_cell.angle_beta   90.00
_cell.angle_gamma   90.00
#
_symmetry.space_group_name_H-M   'P 1'
#
loop_
_entity.id
_entity.type
_entity.pdbx_description
1 polymer ?
#
loop_
_entity_poly.entity_id
_entity_poly.type
_entity_poly.pdbx_seq_one_letter_code
_entity_poly.pdbx_strand_id
1 'polypeptide(L)'
;MPALAKSRKLHVLFLMGLLLILGSAAPTFAQDVIVEPMPIICCGVATNPDWLSIDFHRVNVTIDEQIANTLVEMQFTNHGEMLAEGTFMFPLPQGATVERLTMYVDGMAIDAKILPAAEARAIYDEIVRQYRDPALLEYVGQDLLQANVFPIAPGDSRKIDISYDQLLEIDNGLLHYVYPMHADGNASRYINQMNIRVDVHDDNAISNVYSPSHRIAISRPDDNSFTVGFEQSGFVPGEDFSLYYGLRQETIDINLLTYRESANEDGFFMLMMQPPLNADDSVIQPKDVVIV
;
A
#
# COMPACT_ATOMS: atom_id res chain seq x y z
N MET A 1 -25.20 85.40 -58.16
CA MET A 1 -26.42 85.44 -57.30
C MET A 1 -27.05 84.04 -57.31
N PRO A 2 -27.77 83.62 -56.25
CA PRO A 2 -27.62 82.33 -55.55
C PRO A 2 -28.30 81.12 -56.26
N ALA A 3 -28.25 79.85 -55.81
CA ALA A 3 -28.06 79.33 -54.44
C ALA A 3 -27.61 77.84 -54.36
N LEU A 4 -27.58 77.31 -53.12
CA LEU A 4 -27.75 75.89 -52.70
C LEU A 4 -26.53 74.93 -52.74
N ALA A 5 -26.62 73.91 -51.87
CA ALA A 5 -25.49 73.16 -51.31
C ALA A 5 -25.81 71.66 -51.10
N LYS A 6 -24.87 70.93 -50.47
CA LYS A 6 -24.85 69.48 -50.13
C LYS A 6 -24.51 68.56 -51.32
N SER A 7 -23.85 67.40 -51.14
CA SER A 7 -23.57 66.65 -49.91
C SER A 7 -22.21 65.91 -49.97
N ARG A 8 -21.29 66.17 -49.03
CA ARG A 8 -20.13 65.29 -48.74
C ARG A 8 -20.52 64.26 -47.66
N LYS A 9 -21.03 63.08 -48.07
CA LYS A 9 -21.20 61.91 -47.18
C LYS A 9 -21.11 60.59 -47.97
N LEU A 10 -19.89 60.13 -48.30
CA LEU A 10 -19.71 58.80 -48.91
C LEU A 10 -18.41 58.05 -48.58
N HIS A 11 -17.47 58.63 -47.80
CA HIS A 11 -16.16 57.98 -47.53
C HIS A 11 -15.90 57.69 -46.03
N VAL A 12 -16.87 57.95 -45.16
CA VAL A 12 -16.78 57.60 -43.72
C VAL A 12 -17.37 56.21 -43.43
N LEU A 13 -18.19 55.65 -44.33
CA LEU A 13 -18.94 54.42 -44.06
C LEU A 13 -18.14 53.11 -44.31
N PHE A 14 -17.00 53.17 -45.00
CA PHE A 14 -16.25 51.96 -45.37
C PHE A 14 -15.08 51.63 -44.43
N LEU A 15 -14.59 52.60 -43.64
CA LEU A 15 -13.60 52.34 -42.59
C LEU A 15 -14.23 51.86 -41.26
N MET A 16 -15.57 51.93 -41.16
CA MET A 16 -16.33 51.53 -39.97
C MET A 16 -16.89 50.10 -40.07
N GLY A 17 -16.61 49.37 -41.17
CA GLY A 17 -17.03 47.98 -41.39
C GLY A 17 -15.95 46.92 -41.10
N LEU A 18 -14.67 47.32 -41.03
CA LEU A 18 -13.55 46.41 -40.74
C LEU A 18 -13.03 46.52 -39.28
N LEU A 19 -13.57 47.48 -38.51
CA LEU A 19 -13.25 47.69 -37.10
C LEU A 19 -14.34 47.13 -36.16
N LEU A 20 -15.07 46.10 -36.61
CA LEU A 20 -16.15 45.46 -35.85
C LEU A 20 -15.99 43.93 -35.72
N ILE A 21 -14.77 43.41 -35.91
CA ILE A 21 -14.42 41.98 -35.73
C ILE A 21 -13.37 41.79 -34.61
N LEU A 22 -12.72 42.85 -34.13
CA LEU A 22 -11.93 42.84 -32.89
C LEU A 22 -12.76 43.40 -31.73
N GLY A 23 -13.51 42.54 -31.04
CA GLY A 23 -14.36 43.01 -29.94
C GLY A 23 -15.22 41.96 -29.21
N SER A 24 -14.84 40.69 -29.18
CA SER A 24 -15.58 39.65 -28.42
C SER A 24 -14.70 38.52 -27.90
N ALA A 25 -13.47 38.83 -27.48
CA ALA A 25 -12.73 37.97 -26.55
C ALA A 25 -13.24 38.28 -25.13
N ALA A 26 -14.42 37.77 -24.78
CA ALA A 26 -14.80 37.69 -23.38
C ALA A 26 -13.79 36.77 -22.69
N PRO A 27 -13.25 37.13 -21.51
CA PRO A 27 -12.54 36.14 -20.71
C PRO A 27 -13.56 35.04 -20.41
N THR A 28 -13.32 33.85 -20.98
CA THR A 28 -13.98 32.65 -20.49
C THR A 28 -13.36 32.40 -19.14
N PHE A 29 -13.93 33.01 -18.10
CA PHE A 29 -13.81 32.46 -16.77
C PHE A 29 -14.23 31.01 -16.92
N ALA A 30 -13.30 30.09 -16.69
CA ALA A 30 -13.65 28.72 -16.43
C ALA A 30 -14.57 28.80 -15.22
N GLN A 31 -15.87 28.71 -15.48
CA GLN A 31 -16.85 28.59 -14.44
C GLN A 31 -16.52 27.23 -13.83
N ASP A 32 -15.92 27.26 -12.64
CA ASP A 32 -15.81 26.05 -11.82
C ASP A 32 -17.19 25.44 -11.80
N VAL A 33 -17.31 24.32 -12.50
CA VAL A 33 -18.45 23.45 -12.31
C VAL A 33 -18.23 22.93 -10.92
N ILE A 34 -18.83 23.63 -9.94
CA ILE A 34 -19.24 23.01 -8.70
C ILE A 34 -20.08 21.83 -9.17
N VAL A 35 -19.44 20.66 -9.20
CA VAL A 35 -20.13 19.40 -9.34
C VAL A 35 -20.94 19.33 -8.07
N GLU A 36 -22.19 19.81 -8.13
CA GLU A 36 -23.15 19.60 -7.06
C GLU A 36 -23.12 18.10 -6.78
N PRO A 37 -22.84 17.67 -5.53
CA PRO A 37 -22.68 16.27 -5.23
C PRO A 37 -23.95 15.55 -5.68
N MET A 38 -23.79 14.52 -6.50
CA MET A 38 -24.91 13.86 -7.18
C MET A 38 -26.01 13.54 -6.16
N PRO A 39 -27.29 13.85 -6.46
CA PRO A 39 -28.36 13.69 -5.50
C PRO A 39 -28.41 12.24 -5.02
N ILE A 40 -28.33 12.07 -3.70
CA ILE A 40 -28.28 10.76 -3.03
C ILE A 40 -29.52 9.96 -3.47
N ILE A 41 -29.29 8.92 -4.28
CA ILE A 41 -30.35 7.99 -4.69
C ILE A 41 -30.71 7.16 -3.47
N CYS A 42 -31.93 7.33 -2.96
CA CYS A 42 -32.39 6.68 -1.73
C CYS A 42 -32.50 5.16 -1.86
N CYS A 43 -31.44 4.45 -1.43
CA CYS A 43 -31.48 3.34 -0.46
C CYS A 43 -30.18 3.46 0.34
N GLY A 44 -30.27 3.73 1.65
CA GLY A 44 -29.14 4.32 2.39
C GLY A 44 -27.95 3.39 2.60
N VAL A 45 -26.83 3.71 1.95
CA VAL A 45 -25.47 3.43 2.46
C VAL A 45 -24.97 4.73 3.10
N ALA A 46 -25.34 4.92 4.37
CA ALA A 46 -24.81 6.02 5.18
C ALA A 46 -23.57 5.54 5.94
N THR A 47 -22.53 5.11 5.21
CA THR A 47 -21.29 4.59 5.81
C THR A 47 -20.57 5.67 6.59
N ASN A 48 -20.61 5.57 7.92
CA ASN A 48 -19.54 6.17 8.71
C ASN A 48 -18.30 5.26 8.59
N PRO A 49 -17.16 5.73 8.06
CA PRO A 49 -15.93 4.92 8.00
C PRO A 49 -15.43 4.46 9.39
N ASP A 50 -15.85 5.11 10.48
CA ASP A 50 -15.52 4.70 11.85
C ASP A 50 -16.29 3.45 12.33
N TRP A 51 -17.28 2.97 11.58
CA TRP A 51 -18.04 1.77 11.94
C TRP A 51 -17.28 0.46 11.68
N LEU A 52 -16.32 0.45 10.76
CA LEU A 52 -15.53 -0.72 10.43
C LEU A 52 -14.23 -0.70 11.25
N SER A 53 -14.15 -1.59 12.25
CA SER A 53 -12.89 -1.88 12.95
C SER A 53 -12.11 -2.98 12.22
N ILE A 54 -10.80 -3.05 12.46
CA ILE A 54 -9.97 -4.20 12.06
C ILE A 54 -9.75 -5.05 13.32
N ASP A 55 -10.39 -6.21 13.40
CA ASP A 55 -10.31 -7.13 14.54
C ASP A 55 -8.93 -7.78 14.66
N PHE A 56 -8.38 -8.19 13.52
CA PHE A 56 -7.00 -8.60 13.42
C PHE A 56 -6.47 -8.36 12.01
N HIS A 57 -5.16 -8.16 11.95
CA HIS A 57 -4.36 -8.16 10.73
C HIS A 57 -3.17 -9.05 11.01
N ARG A 58 -3.16 -10.24 10.39
CA ARG A 58 -2.09 -11.23 10.51
C ARG A 58 -1.38 -11.34 9.18
N VAL A 59 -0.06 -11.24 9.21
CA VAL A 59 0.82 -11.42 8.06
C VAL A 59 1.75 -12.58 8.38
N ASN A 60 1.62 -13.68 7.66
CA ASN A 60 2.57 -14.79 7.72
C ASN A 60 3.38 -14.75 6.44
N VAL A 61 4.71 -14.69 6.56
CA VAL A 61 5.64 -14.67 5.44
C VAL A 61 6.53 -15.89 5.56
N THR A 62 6.67 -16.65 4.48
CA THR A 62 7.70 -17.68 4.33
C THR A 62 8.65 -17.22 3.25
N ILE A 63 9.93 -17.12 3.58
CA ILE A 63 10.98 -16.74 2.64
C ILE A 63 11.93 -17.92 2.48
N ASP A 64 11.86 -18.58 1.33
CA ASP A 64 12.80 -19.63 0.93
C ASP A 64 13.78 -19.02 -0.08
N GLU A 65 15.05 -18.91 0.32
CA GLU A 65 16.12 -18.18 -0.38
C GLU A 65 15.73 -16.70 -0.64
N GLN A 66 15.40 -16.38 -1.90
CA GLN A 66 14.94 -15.05 -2.35
C GLN A 66 13.43 -14.95 -2.55
N ILE A 67 12.66 -16.04 -2.43
CA ILE A 67 11.22 -16.05 -2.76
C ILE A 67 10.43 -15.89 -1.47
N ALA A 68 9.79 -14.73 -1.30
CA ALA A 68 8.88 -14.45 -0.20
C ALA A 68 7.43 -14.74 -0.63
N ASN A 69 6.81 -15.78 -0.06
CA ASN A 69 5.37 -15.97 -0.10
C ASN A 69 4.74 -15.29 1.12
N THR A 70 3.83 -14.34 0.88
CA THR A 70 3.16 -13.57 1.94
C THR A 70 1.67 -13.87 1.97
N LEU A 71 1.21 -14.45 3.08
CA LEU A 71 -0.19 -14.66 3.39
C LEU A 71 -0.69 -13.58 4.37
N VAL A 72 -1.60 -12.73 3.91
CA VAL A 72 -2.32 -11.74 4.72
C VAL A 72 -3.69 -12.27 5.06
N GLU A 73 -4.04 -12.34 6.35
CA GLU A 73 -5.41 -12.51 6.84
C GLU A 73 -5.86 -11.22 7.54
N MET A 74 -7.01 -10.68 7.16
CA MET A 74 -7.59 -9.51 7.81
C MET A 74 -9.08 -9.72 8.07
N GLN A 75 -9.55 -9.39 9.27
CA GLN A 75 -10.98 -9.41 9.61
C GLN A 75 -11.46 -8.02 10.00
N PHE A 76 -12.61 -7.65 9.47
CA PHE A 76 -13.33 -6.41 9.79
C PHE A 76 -14.67 -6.74 10.43
N THR A 77 -15.12 -5.90 11.37
CA THR A 77 -16.46 -5.99 11.95
C THR A 77 -17.17 -4.64 11.88
N ASN A 78 -18.45 -4.65 11.48
CA ASN A 78 -19.30 -3.46 11.50
C ASN A 78 -19.92 -3.25 12.89
N HIS A 79 -19.43 -2.27 13.63
CA HIS A 79 -19.99 -1.85 14.92
C HIS A 79 -21.04 -0.73 14.80
N GLY A 80 -21.40 -0.34 13.57
CA GLY A 80 -22.45 0.64 13.29
C GLY A 80 -23.87 0.07 13.42
N GLU A 81 -24.86 0.97 13.34
CA GLU A 81 -26.28 0.63 13.43
C GLU A 81 -26.95 0.39 12.06
N MET A 82 -26.22 0.57 10.96
CA MET A 82 -26.70 0.40 9.58
C MET A 82 -25.77 -0.48 8.74
N LEU A 83 -26.22 -0.87 7.54
CA LEU A 83 -25.41 -1.58 6.56
C LEU A 83 -24.18 -0.73 6.18
N ALA A 84 -23.01 -1.35 6.24
CA ALA A 84 -21.75 -0.76 5.81
C ALA A 84 -21.28 -1.34 4.47
N GLU A 85 -20.47 -0.55 3.79
CA GLU A 85 -19.63 -0.92 2.66
C GLU A 85 -18.18 -0.62 3.05
N GLY A 86 -17.28 -1.56 2.76
CA GLY A 86 -15.84 -1.37 2.92
C GLY A 86 -15.13 -1.37 1.58
N THR A 87 -14.36 -0.31 1.29
CA THR A 87 -13.33 -0.34 0.24
C THR A 87 -11.98 -0.56 0.91
N PHE A 88 -11.40 -1.74 0.69
CA PHE A 88 -10.10 -2.10 1.22
C PHE A 88 -9.05 -1.96 0.11
N MET A 89 -7.93 -1.34 0.43
CA MET A 89 -6.82 -1.11 -0.48
C MET A 89 -5.58 -1.79 0.10
N PHE A 90 -5.01 -2.71 -0.67
CA PHE A 90 -3.85 -3.51 -0.29
C PHE A 90 -2.70 -3.12 -1.21
N PRO A 91 -1.77 -2.25 -0.76
CA PRO A 91 -0.53 -2.00 -1.48
C PRO A 91 0.29 -3.30 -1.56
N LEU A 92 0.76 -3.60 -2.75
CA LEU A 92 1.65 -4.72 -3.04
C LEU A 92 3.07 -4.17 -3.21
N PRO A 93 4.11 -4.90 -2.79
CA PRO A 93 5.47 -4.50 -3.10
C PRO A 93 5.76 -4.67 -4.61
N GLN A 94 6.68 -3.87 -5.13
CA GLN A 94 7.02 -3.87 -6.56
C GLN A 94 7.44 -5.27 -7.03
N GLY A 95 6.85 -5.73 -8.14
CA GLY A 95 7.14 -7.05 -8.71
C GLY A 95 6.40 -8.22 -8.03
N ALA A 96 5.55 -7.97 -7.04
CA ALA A 96 4.72 -9.00 -6.44
C ALA A 96 3.69 -9.58 -7.42
N THR A 97 3.45 -10.89 -7.34
CA THR A 97 2.42 -11.59 -8.11
C THR A 97 1.38 -12.17 -7.15
N VAL A 98 0.14 -11.69 -7.23
CA VAL A 98 -0.98 -12.22 -6.43
C VAL A 98 -1.35 -13.62 -6.93
N GLU A 99 -1.22 -14.61 -6.05
CA GLU A 99 -1.66 -15.99 -6.32
C GLU A 99 -3.16 -16.13 -6.13
N ARG A 100 -3.67 -15.59 -5.01
CA ARG A 100 -5.03 -15.81 -4.52
C ARG A 100 -5.52 -14.66 -3.68
N LEU A 101 -6.80 -14.39 -3.81
CA LEU A 101 -7.58 -13.53 -2.94
C LEU A 101 -8.90 -14.25 -2.66
N THR A 102 -9.25 -14.43 -1.38
CA THR A 102 -10.46 -15.15 -0.96
C THR A 102 -11.16 -14.32 0.11
N MET A 103 -12.45 -14.05 -0.09
CA MET A 103 -13.29 -13.39 0.90
C MET A 103 -14.20 -14.40 1.59
N TYR A 104 -14.45 -14.23 2.88
CA TYR A 104 -15.37 -15.07 3.64
C TYR A 104 -16.61 -14.27 4.04
N VAL A 105 -17.77 -14.73 3.57
CA VAL A 105 -19.10 -14.25 3.98
C VAL A 105 -19.76 -15.37 4.77
N ASP A 106 -20.07 -15.11 6.03
CA ASP A 106 -20.70 -16.06 6.96
C ASP A 106 -20.01 -17.44 7.02
N GLY A 107 -18.68 -17.45 6.85
CA GLY A 107 -17.83 -18.64 6.82
C GLY A 107 -17.70 -19.34 5.46
N MET A 108 -18.43 -18.90 4.43
CA MET A 108 -18.29 -19.42 3.07
C MET A 108 -17.19 -18.67 2.32
N ALA A 109 -16.22 -19.42 1.79
CA ALA A 109 -15.14 -18.89 0.96
C ALA A 109 -15.66 -18.52 -0.44
N ILE A 110 -15.36 -17.30 -0.87
CA ILE A 110 -15.65 -16.74 -2.19
C ILE A 110 -14.31 -16.32 -2.80
N ASP A 111 -13.82 -17.11 -3.75
CA ASP A 111 -12.56 -16.82 -4.43
C ASP A 111 -12.73 -15.65 -5.42
N ALA A 112 -11.76 -14.75 -5.40
CA ALA A 112 -11.72 -13.59 -6.27
C ALA A 112 -11.38 -13.99 -7.71
N LYS A 113 -12.14 -13.45 -8.67
CA LYS A 113 -11.63 -13.33 -10.05
C LYS A 113 -10.78 -12.07 -10.11
N ILE A 114 -9.45 -12.22 -10.25
CA ILE A 114 -8.56 -11.09 -10.54
C ILE A 114 -8.89 -10.56 -11.94
N LEU A 115 -9.23 -9.28 -12.03
CA LEU A 115 -9.77 -8.63 -13.23
C LEU A 115 -9.14 -7.25 -13.46
N PRO A 116 -8.88 -6.84 -14.71
CA PRO A 116 -8.47 -5.47 -15.01
C PRO A 116 -9.52 -4.46 -14.52
N ALA A 117 -9.08 -3.33 -13.97
CA ALA A 117 -9.93 -2.30 -13.36
C ALA A 117 -11.24 -2.01 -14.11
N ALA A 118 -11.16 -1.75 -15.42
CA ALA A 118 -12.32 -1.43 -16.25
C ALA A 118 -13.35 -2.59 -16.40
N GLU A 119 -12.91 -3.85 -16.37
CA GLU A 119 -13.81 -5.02 -16.38
C GLU A 119 -14.47 -5.20 -15.01
N ALA A 120 -13.68 -5.10 -13.93
CA ALA A 120 -14.19 -5.21 -12.57
C ALA A 120 -15.23 -4.11 -12.26
N ARG A 121 -14.96 -2.85 -12.61
CA ARG A 121 -15.89 -1.74 -12.35
C ARG A 121 -17.22 -1.87 -13.10
N ALA A 122 -17.20 -2.43 -14.31
CA ALA A 122 -18.44 -2.70 -15.06
C ALA A 122 -19.31 -3.76 -14.38
N ILE A 123 -18.68 -4.80 -13.81
CA ILE A 123 -19.37 -5.84 -13.04
C ILE A 123 -19.89 -5.26 -11.71
N TYR A 124 -19.17 -4.32 -11.08
CA TYR A 124 -19.57 -3.69 -9.81
C TYR A 124 -20.90 -2.95 -9.98
N ASP A 125 -20.95 -2.05 -10.96
CA ASP A 125 -22.13 -1.28 -11.31
C ASP A 125 -23.33 -2.17 -11.68
N GLU A 126 -23.11 -3.37 -12.24
CA GLU A 126 -24.18 -4.32 -12.54
C GLU A 126 -24.72 -5.01 -11.26
N ILE A 127 -23.83 -5.53 -10.40
CA ILE A 127 -24.22 -6.32 -9.23
C ILE A 127 -24.87 -5.42 -8.16
N VAL A 128 -24.31 -4.25 -7.87
CA VAL A 128 -24.84 -3.32 -6.84
C VAL A 128 -26.26 -2.85 -7.20
N ARG A 129 -26.55 -2.64 -8.49
CA ARG A 129 -27.90 -2.30 -8.97
C ARG A 129 -28.92 -3.41 -8.77
N GLN A 130 -28.50 -4.66 -8.56
CA GLN A 130 -29.38 -5.81 -8.32
C GLN A 130 -29.57 -6.13 -6.83
N TYR A 131 -28.90 -5.42 -5.91
CA TYR A 131 -28.95 -5.66 -4.45
C TYR A 131 -28.63 -7.13 -4.06
N ARG A 132 -27.80 -7.80 -4.88
CA ARG A 132 -27.37 -9.19 -4.70
C ARG A 132 -25.88 -9.23 -4.36
N ASP A 133 -25.57 -9.62 -3.13
CA ASP A 133 -24.27 -10.08 -2.62
C ASP A 133 -23.00 -9.81 -3.50
N PRO A 134 -22.51 -8.56 -3.56
CA PRO A 134 -21.30 -8.20 -4.30
C PRO A 134 -20.01 -8.38 -3.48
N ALA A 135 -19.51 -9.61 -3.44
CA ALA A 135 -18.08 -9.84 -3.29
C ALA A 135 -17.38 -9.47 -4.62
N LEU A 136 -16.98 -8.21 -4.80
CA LEU A 136 -16.34 -7.81 -6.06
C LEU A 136 -15.08 -6.96 -5.89
N LEU A 137 -14.06 -7.39 -6.61
CA LEU A 137 -12.67 -7.16 -6.31
C LEU A 137 -12.04 -6.60 -7.59
N GLU A 138 -11.46 -5.40 -7.49
CA GLU A 138 -10.98 -4.57 -8.58
C GLU A 138 -9.46 -4.47 -8.50
N TYR A 139 -8.72 -5.05 -9.45
CA TYR A 139 -7.30 -4.77 -9.56
C TYR A 139 -7.12 -3.43 -10.25
N VAL A 140 -6.79 -2.40 -9.46
CA VAL A 140 -6.69 -1.00 -9.91
C VAL A 140 -5.43 -0.76 -10.74
N GLY A 141 -4.45 -1.66 -10.66
CA GLY A 141 -3.12 -1.51 -11.28
C GLY A 141 -2.18 -0.68 -10.41
N GLN A 142 -0.93 -0.54 -10.87
CA GLN A 142 0.13 0.22 -10.16
C GLN A 142 0.39 -0.32 -8.74
N ASP A 143 0.65 -1.63 -8.66
CA ASP A 143 1.01 -2.31 -7.40
C ASP A 143 -0.03 -2.12 -6.26
N LEU A 144 -1.31 -1.93 -6.63
CA LEU A 144 -2.42 -1.76 -5.69
C LEU A 144 -3.60 -2.68 -6.03
N LEU A 145 -4.07 -3.41 -5.02
CA LEU A 145 -5.26 -4.26 -5.10
C LEU A 145 -6.41 -3.64 -4.30
N GLN A 146 -7.60 -3.52 -4.91
CA GLN A 146 -8.79 -2.99 -4.23
C GLN A 146 -9.87 -4.08 -4.08
N ALA A 147 -10.44 -4.18 -2.89
CA ALA A 147 -11.55 -5.06 -2.57
C ALA A 147 -12.75 -4.22 -2.12
N ASN A 148 -13.85 -4.22 -2.88
CA ASN A 148 -15.10 -3.59 -2.47
C ASN A 148 -16.01 -4.66 -1.85
N VAL A 149 -16.42 -4.45 -0.61
CA VAL A 149 -17.16 -5.42 0.19
C VAL A 149 -18.43 -4.80 0.70
N PHE A 150 -19.54 -5.25 0.12
CA PHE A 150 -20.89 -4.89 0.51
C PHE A 150 -21.78 -6.14 0.37
N PRO A 151 -22.86 -6.27 1.18
CA PRO A 151 -23.15 -5.55 2.40
C PRO A 151 -22.45 -6.16 3.64
N ILE A 152 -22.15 -5.32 4.62
CA ILE A 152 -21.73 -5.74 5.96
C ILE A 152 -22.81 -5.28 6.94
N ALA A 153 -23.62 -6.19 7.49
CA ALA A 153 -24.71 -5.81 8.41
C ALA A 153 -24.18 -5.41 9.80
N PRO A 154 -24.98 -4.70 10.63
CA PRO A 154 -24.64 -4.41 12.01
C PRO A 154 -24.27 -5.68 12.81
N GLY A 155 -23.04 -5.74 13.31
CA GLY A 155 -22.49 -6.89 14.04
C GLY A 155 -21.90 -8.00 13.15
N ASP A 156 -22.02 -7.92 11.83
CA ASP A 156 -21.38 -8.86 10.91
C ASP A 156 -19.87 -8.61 10.82
N SER A 157 -19.13 -9.70 10.61
CA SER A 157 -17.72 -9.67 10.22
C SER A 157 -17.52 -10.10 8.77
N ARG A 158 -16.43 -9.63 8.15
CA ARG A 158 -15.92 -10.12 6.86
C ARG A 158 -14.42 -10.39 7.00
N LYS A 159 -13.98 -11.57 6.53
CA LYS A 159 -12.55 -11.95 6.51
C LYS A 159 -12.05 -11.92 5.06
N ILE A 160 -10.84 -11.41 4.86
CA ILE A 160 -10.16 -11.38 3.56
C ILE A 160 -8.80 -12.05 3.74
N ASP A 161 -8.53 -13.02 2.89
CA ASP A 161 -7.23 -13.71 2.79
C ASP A 161 -6.60 -13.37 1.45
N ILE A 162 -5.31 -13.01 1.45
CA ILE A 162 -4.52 -12.70 0.25
C ILE A 162 -3.22 -13.48 0.31
N SER A 163 -2.85 -14.20 -0.75
CA SER A 163 -1.48 -14.68 -0.92
C SER A 163 -0.84 -14.13 -2.19
N TYR A 164 0.42 -13.72 -2.07
CA TYR A 164 1.24 -13.23 -3.17
C TYR A 164 2.70 -13.65 -2.98
N ASP A 165 3.39 -13.83 -4.10
CA ASP A 165 4.84 -14.08 -4.15
C ASP A 165 5.59 -12.80 -4.51
N GLN A 166 6.77 -12.61 -3.94
CA GLN A 166 7.73 -11.57 -4.32
C GLN A 166 9.14 -12.17 -4.41
N LEU A 167 9.89 -11.82 -5.47
CA LEU A 167 11.33 -12.05 -5.51
C LEU A 167 12.06 -10.90 -4.82
N LEU A 168 12.83 -11.21 -3.78
CA LEU A 168 13.64 -10.23 -3.04
C LEU A 168 14.97 -10.00 -3.74
N GLU A 169 15.37 -8.73 -3.87
CA GLU A 169 16.69 -8.38 -4.38
C GLU A 169 17.78 -8.63 -3.32
N ILE A 170 18.94 -9.13 -3.76
CA ILE A 170 20.15 -9.24 -2.96
C ILE A 170 21.08 -8.08 -3.36
N ASP A 171 21.40 -7.18 -2.43
CA ASP A 171 22.46 -6.19 -2.59
C ASP A 171 23.62 -6.51 -1.63
N ASN A 172 24.80 -6.81 -2.19
CA ASN A 172 26.02 -7.18 -1.44
C ASN A 172 25.85 -8.32 -0.40
N GLY A 173 24.85 -9.20 -0.57
CA GLY A 173 24.53 -10.27 0.38
C GLY A 173 23.44 -9.92 1.40
N LEU A 174 22.93 -8.70 1.38
CA LEU A 174 21.81 -8.25 2.19
C LEU A 174 20.50 -8.38 1.39
N LEU A 175 19.48 -8.97 2.02
CA LEU A 175 18.12 -9.04 1.53
C LEU A 175 17.24 -8.08 2.33
N HIS A 176 16.28 -7.48 1.64
CA HIS A 176 15.33 -6.52 2.21
C HIS A 176 13.90 -6.96 1.90
N TYR A 177 13.16 -7.36 2.93
CA TYR A 177 11.72 -7.60 2.86
C TYR A 177 10.97 -6.37 3.38
N VAL A 178 9.96 -5.92 2.62
CA VAL A 178 9.03 -4.87 3.01
C VAL A 178 7.61 -5.43 2.96
N TYR A 179 6.85 -5.23 4.04
CA TYR A 179 5.40 -5.39 4.02
C TYR A 179 4.75 -3.99 4.03
N PRO A 180 4.16 -3.55 2.90
CA PRO A 180 3.43 -2.30 2.83
C PRO A 180 2.20 -2.31 3.75
N MET A 181 2.16 -1.37 4.68
CA MET A 181 1.04 -1.16 5.61
C MET A 181 0.84 0.30 6.04
N HIS A 182 1.77 1.19 5.71
CA HIS A 182 1.54 2.63 5.80
C HIS A 182 0.50 3.05 4.75
N ALA A 183 -0.35 4.01 5.11
CA ALA A 183 -1.26 4.66 4.19
C ALA A 183 -1.19 6.17 4.40
N ASP A 184 -0.86 6.92 3.35
CA ASP A 184 -0.67 8.37 3.43
C ASP A 184 -1.89 9.10 4.01
N GLY A 185 -1.62 10.02 4.96
CA GLY A 185 -2.65 10.87 5.57
C GLY A 185 -3.53 10.15 6.61
N ASN A 186 -4.83 10.50 6.65
CA ASN A 186 -5.78 9.97 7.64
C ASN A 186 -6.37 8.59 7.23
N ALA A 187 -5.65 7.84 6.38
CA ALA A 187 -6.07 6.55 5.86
C ALA A 187 -5.76 5.39 6.83
N SER A 188 -4.66 5.45 7.59
CA SER A 188 -4.34 4.45 8.61
C SER A 188 -5.49 4.24 9.59
N ARG A 189 -5.91 2.98 9.74
CA ARG A 189 -6.98 2.56 10.66
C ARG A 189 -6.40 1.90 11.91
N TYR A 190 -7.20 1.90 12.97
CA TYR A 190 -6.89 1.20 14.20
C TYR A 190 -7.07 -0.31 14.01
N ILE A 191 -6.05 -1.06 14.39
CA ILE A 191 -5.98 -2.52 14.32
C ILE A 191 -5.99 -3.06 15.75
N ASN A 192 -7.03 -3.79 16.12
CA ASN A 192 -7.20 -4.37 17.45
C ASN A 192 -6.03 -5.32 17.78
N GLN A 193 -5.61 -6.16 16.84
CA GLN A 193 -4.47 -7.08 16.94
C GLN A 193 -3.65 -7.11 15.65
N MET A 194 -2.42 -6.60 15.69
CA MET A 194 -1.44 -6.72 14.61
C MET A 194 -0.47 -7.86 14.91
N ASN A 195 -0.25 -8.74 13.94
CA ASN A 195 0.73 -9.82 14.01
C ASN A 195 1.49 -9.93 12.67
N ILE A 196 2.81 -9.89 12.71
CA ILE A 196 3.67 -10.23 11.58
C ILE A 196 4.61 -11.34 12.03
N ARG A 197 4.55 -12.48 11.34
CA ARG A 197 5.49 -13.58 11.47
C ARG A 197 6.23 -13.74 10.14
N VAL A 198 7.55 -13.77 10.18
CA VAL A 198 8.41 -14.07 9.04
C VAL A 198 9.25 -15.29 9.38
N ASP A 199 9.07 -16.39 8.66
CA ASP A 199 9.93 -17.56 8.71
C ASP A 199 10.85 -17.53 7.49
N VAL A 200 12.16 -17.64 7.70
CA VAL A 200 13.18 -17.56 6.65
C VAL A 200 14.04 -18.81 6.68
N HIS A 201 14.32 -19.34 5.49
CA HIS A 201 15.28 -20.41 5.25
C HIS A 201 16.16 -20.05 4.03
N ASP A 202 17.46 -20.29 4.14
CA ASP A 202 18.42 -20.11 3.04
C ASP A 202 19.47 -21.22 3.07
N ASP A 203 19.94 -21.67 1.90
CA ASP A 203 21.03 -22.65 1.77
C ASP A 203 22.37 -22.11 2.31
N ASN A 204 22.55 -20.79 2.31
CA ASN A 204 23.69 -20.09 2.87
C ASN A 204 23.45 -19.75 4.35
N ALA A 205 24.51 -19.77 5.15
CA ALA A 205 24.39 -19.42 6.56
C ALA A 205 23.97 -17.95 6.72
N ILE A 206 22.87 -17.70 7.41
CA ILE A 206 22.33 -16.37 7.66
C ILE A 206 23.21 -15.66 8.72
N SER A 207 23.41 -14.36 8.55
CA SER A 207 24.25 -13.52 9.42
C SER A 207 23.39 -12.54 10.22
N ASN A 208 23.39 -11.27 9.85
CA ASN A 208 22.62 -10.18 10.45
C ASN A 208 21.12 -10.41 10.25
N VAL A 209 20.30 -10.05 11.24
CA VAL A 209 18.82 -9.95 11.13
C VAL A 209 18.39 -8.77 11.98
N TYR A 210 17.72 -7.78 11.38
CA TYR A 210 17.20 -6.62 12.11
C TYR A 210 16.01 -5.96 11.38
N SER A 211 15.19 -5.22 12.13
CA SER A 211 14.19 -4.32 11.58
C SER A 211 14.50 -2.90 12.04
N PRO A 212 14.64 -1.91 11.14
CA PRO A 212 14.79 -0.51 11.53
C PRO A 212 13.46 0.16 11.90
N SER A 213 12.32 -0.41 11.49
CA SER A 213 10.97 0.16 11.66
C SER A 213 10.27 -0.36 12.91
N HIS A 214 10.37 -1.67 13.19
CA HIS A 214 9.57 -2.33 14.22
C HIS A 214 10.44 -3.10 15.22
N ARG A 215 10.01 -3.15 16.48
CA ARG A 215 10.66 -3.97 17.50
C ARG A 215 10.27 -5.42 17.31
N ILE A 216 11.21 -6.22 16.82
CA ILE A 216 11.04 -7.64 16.53
C ILE A 216 11.60 -8.54 17.63
N ALA A 217 10.93 -9.67 17.86
CA ALA A 217 11.52 -10.84 18.51
C ALA A 217 12.15 -11.73 17.43
N ILE A 218 13.32 -12.30 17.70
CA ILE A 218 14.05 -13.19 16.78
C ILE A 218 14.27 -14.54 17.47
N SER A 219 13.91 -15.62 16.79
CA SER A 219 14.28 -17.00 17.16
C SER A 219 15.13 -17.60 16.05
N ARG A 220 16.27 -18.19 16.39
CA ARG A 220 17.20 -18.78 15.43
C ARG A 220 17.54 -20.21 15.88
N PRO A 221 16.95 -21.25 15.26
CA PRO A 221 17.20 -22.64 15.65
C PRO A 221 18.54 -23.16 15.11
N ASP A 222 19.01 -22.66 13.97
CA ASP A 222 20.27 -23.05 13.32
C ASP A 222 20.88 -21.87 12.53
N ASP A 223 21.97 -22.13 11.80
CA ASP A 223 22.68 -21.10 11.03
C ASP A 223 21.97 -20.76 9.70
N ASN A 224 21.00 -21.55 9.24
CA ASN A 224 20.37 -21.48 7.91
C ASN A 224 18.88 -21.06 7.95
N SER A 225 18.35 -20.76 9.14
CA SER A 225 16.96 -20.35 9.31
C SER A 225 16.74 -19.43 10.49
N PHE A 226 15.69 -18.60 10.43
CA PHE A 226 15.21 -17.84 11.58
C PHE A 226 13.72 -17.53 11.48
N THR A 227 13.08 -17.31 12.63
CA THR A 227 11.76 -16.72 12.74
C THR A 227 11.88 -15.31 13.31
N VAL A 228 11.21 -14.34 12.68
CA VAL A 228 10.91 -13.01 13.22
C VAL A 228 9.44 -12.94 13.61
N GLY A 229 9.16 -12.32 14.76
CA GLY A 229 7.81 -11.99 15.22
C GLY A 229 7.69 -10.53 15.63
N PHE A 230 6.64 -9.87 15.16
CA PHE A 230 6.15 -8.58 15.67
C PHE A 230 4.67 -8.73 16.04
N GLU A 231 4.32 -8.33 17.26
CA GLU A 231 2.94 -8.38 17.76
C GLU A 231 2.61 -7.10 18.53
N GLN A 232 1.46 -6.50 18.24
CA GLN A 232 0.98 -5.32 18.97
C GLN A 232 -0.55 -5.27 19.00
N SER A 233 -1.11 -5.04 20.19
CA SER A 233 -2.54 -4.74 20.35
C SER A 233 -2.79 -3.24 20.24
N GLY A 234 -3.87 -2.86 19.57
CA GLY A 234 -4.25 -1.47 19.38
C GLY A 234 -3.24 -0.67 18.56
N PHE A 235 -2.84 -1.24 17.43
CA PHE A 235 -1.84 -0.68 16.53
C PHE A 235 -2.47 0.31 15.54
N VAL A 236 -1.71 1.32 15.12
CA VAL A 236 -2.04 2.20 13.99
C VAL A 236 -0.80 2.25 13.11
N PRO A 237 -0.84 1.77 11.86
CA PRO A 237 0.33 1.76 10.99
C PRO A 237 0.87 3.18 10.74
N GLY A 238 2.07 3.44 11.25
CA GLY A 238 2.78 4.72 11.10
C GLY A 238 3.87 4.71 10.02
N GLU A 239 4.37 3.52 9.67
CA GLU A 239 5.39 3.24 8.67
C GLU A 239 5.27 1.78 8.21
N ASP A 240 5.92 1.40 7.11
CA ASP A 240 5.92 0.04 6.61
C ASP A 240 6.76 -0.90 7.49
N PHE A 241 6.40 -2.19 7.52
CA PHE A 241 7.25 -3.17 8.19
C PHE A 241 8.42 -3.52 7.27
N SER A 242 9.64 -3.33 7.78
CA SER A 242 10.88 -3.43 7.02
C SER A 242 11.82 -4.37 7.77
N LEU A 243 12.26 -5.44 7.11
CA LEU A 243 13.13 -6.48 7.67
C LEU A 243 14.34 -6.67 6.76
N TYR A 244 15.53 -6.60 7.34
CA TYR A 244 16.78 -6.86 6.66
C TYR A 244 17.47 -8.09 7.24
N TYR A 245 18.02 -8.94 6.38
CA TYR A 245 18.90 -10.03 6.80
C TYR A 245 20.04 -10.25 5.81
N GLY A 246 21.19 -10.70 6.31
CA GLY A 246 22.39 -10.96 5.50
C GLY A 246 22.64 -12.45 5.30
N LEU A 247 23.29 -12.79 4.18
CA LEU A 247 23.86 -14.10 3.90
C LEU A 247 25.38 -14.05 4.07
N ARG A 248 25.93 -14.98 4.85
CA ARG A 248 27.34 -15.02 5.25
C ARG A 248 28.22 -15.50 4.11
N GLN A 249 28.94 -14.57 3.48
CA GLN A 249 29.87 -14.88 2.38
C GLN A 249 31.28 -15.28 2.85
N GLU A 250 31.74 -14.75 3.99
CA GLU A 250 33.06 -15.04 4.58
C GLU A 250 32.99 -15.24 6.11
N THR A 251 34.14 -15.46 6.75
CA THR A 251 34.26 -15.66 8.22
C THR A 251 33.77 -14.47 9.06
N ILE A 252 33.77 -13.25 8.54
CA ILE A 252 33.15 -12.08 9.16
C ILE A 252 32.22 -11.48 8.12
N ASP A 253 30.94 -11.32 8.47
CA ASP A 253 29.96 -10.74 7.59
C ASP A 253 29.97 -9.20 7.69
N ILE A 254 29.94 -8.52 6.54
CA ILE A 254 30.02 -7.05 6.45
C ILE A 254 29.00 -6.56 5.42
N ASN A 255 27.94 -5.90 5.90
CA ASN A 255 26.95 -5.25 5.05
C ASN A 255 27.10 -3.73 5.13
N LEU A 256 27.09 -3.07 3.98
CA LEU A 256 27.24 -1.62 3.86
C LEU A 256 26.04 -1.03 3.10
N LEU A 257 25.17 -0.31 3.81
CA LEU A 257 24.13 0.51 3.20
C LEU A 257 24.67 1.92 2.98
N THR A 258 24.46 2.51 1.81
CA THR A 258 24.82 3.91 1.52
C THR A 258 23.63 4.68 0.97
N TYR A 259 23.45 5.91 1.43
CA TYR A 259 22.38 6.81 0.98
C TYR A 259 22.95 8.19 0.64
N ARG A 260 22.43 8.80 -0.42
CA ARG A 260 22.75 10.18 -0.82
C ARG A 260 21.61 10.76 -1.64
N GLU A 261 20.99 11.81 -1.14
CA GLU A 261 19.81 12.43 -1.76
C GLU A 261 20.16 13.17 -3.05
N SER A 262 21.27 13.94 -3.06
CA SER A 262 21.77 14.59 -4.27
C SER A 262 23.30 14.57 -4.35
N ALA A 263 23.84 14.81 -5.56
CA ALA A 263 25.28 14.86 -5.79
C ALA A 263 26.00 16.01 -5.05
N ASN A 264 25.27 16.98 -4.50
CA ASN A 264 25.78 18.16 -3.82
C ASN A 264 25.70 18.09 -2.28
N GLU A 265 25.15 17.00 -1.74
CA GLU A 265 24.94 16.79 -0.31
C GLU A 265 25.80 15.64 0.22
N ASP A 266 26.10 15.70 1.52
CA ASP A 266 26.86 14.65 2.19
C ASP A 266 26.08 13.33 2.20
N GLY A 267 26.77 12.25 1.83
CA GLY A 267 26.20 10.91 1.89
C GLY A 267 26.29 10.30 3.29
N PHE A 268 25.29 9.50 3.64
CA PHE A 268 25.26 8.71 4.87
C PHE A 268 25.56 7.24 4.55
N PHE A 269 26.10 6.51 5.52
CA PHE A 269 26.23 5.06 5.42
C PHE A 269 25.98 4.37 6.76
N MET A 270 25.54 3.13 6.69
CA MET A 270 25.45 2.21 7.83
C MET A 270 26.34 1.00 7.52
N LEU A 271 27.34 0.78 8.36
CA LEU A 271 28.19 -0.41 8.32
C LEU A 271 27.74 -1.38 9.41
N MET A 272 27.32 -2.56 9.01
CA MET A 272 26.98 -3.67 9.90
C MET A 272 28.07 -4.72 9.77
N MET A 273 28.63 -5.14 10.91
CA MET A 273 29.70 -6.15 10.96
C MET A 273 29.34 -7.20 11.99
N GLN A 274 29.15 -8.45 11.53
CA GLN A 274 28.82 -9.57 12.39
C GLN A 274 29.93 -10.64 12.33
N PRO A 275 30.66 -10.88 13.45
CA PRO A 275 31.55 -12.04 13.56
C PRO A 275 30.74 -13.34 13.55
N PRO A 276 31.38 -14.51 13.31
CA PRO A 276 30.65 -15.77 13.18
C PRO A 276 30.08 -16.17 14.55
N LEU A 277 28.85 -16.70 14.56
CA LEU A 277 28.17 -17.10 15.80
C LEU A 277 28.91 -18.25 16.51
N ASN A 278 29.51 -19.15 15.73
CA ASN A 278 30.38 -20.21 16.18
C ASN A 278 31.81 -19.92 15.69
N ALA A 279 32.76 -19.81 16.62
CA ALA A 279 34.19 -19.74 16.33
C ALA A 279 34.84 -21.10 16.67
N ASP A 280 35.87 -21.48 15.91
CA ASP A 280 36.72 -22.62 16.27
C ASP A 280 37.46 -22.30 17.58
N ASP A 281 37.47 -23.25 18.52
CA ASP A 281 38.10 -23.11 19.85
C ASP A 281 39.57 -22.63 19.77
N SER A 282 40.29 -22.96 18.69
CA SER A 282 41.67 -22.51 18.45
C SER A 282 41.83 -21.01 18.24
N VAL A 283 40.75 -20.29 17.92
CA VAL A 283 40.72 -18.84 17.66
C VAL A 283 40.17 -18.06 18.87
N ILE A 284 39.48 -18.73 19.80
CA ILE A 284 38.88 -18.12 20.98
C ILE A 284 39.98 -17.66 21.96
N GLN A 285 40.14 -16.35 22.10
CA GLN A 285 41.06 -15.78 23.09
C GLN A 285 40.47 -15.91 24.50
N PRO A 286 41.21 -16.50 25.47
CA PRO A 286 40.74 -16.61 26.84
C PRO A 286 40.59 -15.21 27.48
N LYS A 287 39.59 -15.04 28.33
CA LYS A 287 39.31 -13.80 29.06
C LYS A 287 39.26 -14.08 30.56
N ASP A 288 40.08 -13.36 31.33
CA ASP A 288 39.97 -13.34 32.78
C ASP A 288 38.77 -12.48 33.19
N VAL A 289 37.76 -13.10 33.81
CA VAL A 289 36.57 -12.41 34.31
C VAL A 289 36.58 -12.45 35.84
N VAL A 290 36.72 -11.29 36.47
CA VAL A 290 36.60 -11.12 37.91
C VAL A 290 35.19 -10.62 38.23
N ILE A 291 34.44 -11.39 39.00
CA ILE A 291 33.15 -11.00 39.57
C ILE A 291 33.40 -10.61 41.03
N VAL A 292 32.94 -9.41 41.41
CA VAL A 292 33.12 -8.81 42.75
C VAL A 292 31.76 -8.63 43.42
#